data_AF-A0A9D7WEX2-F1
#
_entry.id   AF-A0A9D7WEX2-F1
#
_cell.length_a   1.000
_cell.length_b   1.000
_cell.length_c   1.000
_cell.angle_alpha   90.00
_cell.angle_beta   90.00
_cell.angle_gamma   90.00
#
_symmetry.space_group_name_H-M   'P 1'
#
loop_
_entity.id
_entity.type
_entity.pdbx_description
1 polymer ?
#
loop_
_entity_poly.entity_id
_entity_poly.type
_entity_poly.pdbx_seq_one_letter_code
_entity_poly.pdbx_strand_id
1 'polypeptide(L)'
;MAAFIASYSGPTGQPRTVTVKAADLAEAKKLLRRRGIRAEQLRPVSPGNSQDTKVDGADAGGLKSIDLNRLFEKAPGVKEKAVFASKLAALVDAGVPIVRSLDLMATQQKLPMFKRALTKVSLDVNEGIALATALRQWPKVFD
;
A
#
# COMPACT_ATOMS: atom_id res chain seq x y z
N MET A 1 -14.56 -15.03 21.58
CA MET A 1 -14.37 -16.13 20.61
C MET A 1 -13.41 -15.64 19.53
N ALA A 2 -12.22 -16.24 19.44
CA ALA A 2 -11.22 -15.87 18.44
C ALA A 2 -11.35 -16.78 17.22
N ALA A 3 -11.07 -16.24 16.03
CA ALA A 3 -10.95 -17.04 14.83
C ALA A 3 -9.48 -17.47 14.68
N PHE A 4 -9.24 -18.69 14.28
CA PHE A 4 -7.92 -19.21 13.99
C PHE A 4 -7.94 -19.73 12.57
N ILE A 5 -7.06 -19.20 11.72
CA ILE A 5 -6.83 -19.78 10.39
C ILE A 5 -5.72 -20.81 10.52
N ALA A 6 -5.98 -22.01 10.00
CA ALA A 6 -4.98 -23.06 9.90
C ALA A 6 -4.85 -23.46 8.43
N SER A 7 -3.64 -23.34 7.90
CA SER A 7 -3.27 -23.92 6.62
C SER A 7 -2.92 -25.40 6.82
N TYR A 8 -3.49 -26.26 6.00
CA TYR A 8 -3.13 -27.68 5.94
C TYR A 8 -2.67 -28.06 4.54
N SER A 9 -1.64 -28.90 4.49
CA SER A 9 -1.17 -29.50 3.24
C SER A 9 -1.95 -30.78 2.98
N GLY A 10 -2.61 -30.87 1.82
CA GLY A 10 -3.22 -32.12 1.37
C GLY A 10 -2.19 -33.10 0.82
N PRO A 11 -2.55 -34.38 0.61
CA PRO A 11 -1.66 -35.38 -0.02
C PRO A 11 -1.25 -35.05 -1.46
N THR A 12 -1.86 -34.04 -2.10
CA THR A 12 -1.54 -33.53 -3.43
C THR A 12 -0.72 -32.23 -3.44
N GLY A 13 -0.15 -31.83 -2.29
CA GLY A 13 0.80 -30.72 -2.19
C GLY A 13 0.21 -29.30 -2.36
N GLN A 14 -1.11 -29.16 -2.53
CA GLN A 14 -1.75 -27.84 -2.54
C GLN A 14 -2.15 -27.41 -1.11
N PRO A 15 -1.70 -26.23 -0.63
CA PRO A 15 -2.09 -25.73 0.68
C PRO A 15 -3.55 -25.27 0.65
N ARG A 16 -4.36 -25.74 1.61
CA ARG A 16 -5.75 -25.31 1.81
C ARG A 16 -5.89 -24.67 3.19
N THR A 17 -6.65 -23.58 3.28
CA THR A 17 -6.86 -22.85 4.54
C THR A 17 -8.23 -23.17 5.12
N VAL A 18 -8.28 -23.43 6.43
CA VAL A 18 -9.52 -23.66 7.18
C VAL A 18 -9.57 -22.72 8.37
N THR A 19 -10.68 -21.99 8.50
CA THR A 19 -10.94 -21.13 9.64
C THR A 19 -11.72 -21.89 10.71
N VAL A 20 -11.24 -21.86 11.94
CA VAL A 20 -11.88 -22.46 13.12
C VAL A 20 -12.11 -21.39 14.17
N LYS A 21 -13.33 -21.28 14.68
CA LYS A 21 -13.65 -20.44 15.84
C LYS A 21 -13.37 -21.24 17.11
N ALA A 22 -12.56 -20.69 18.02
CA ALA A 22 -12.25 -21.32 19.30
C ALA A 22 -12.10 -20.25 20.40
N ALA A 23 -12.26 -20.64 21.66
CA ALA A 23 -11.99 -19.75 22.79
C ALA A 23 -10.47 -19.59 23.00
N ASP A 24 -9.71 -20.69 22.86
CA ASP A 24 -8.28 -20.76 23.16
C ASP A 24 -7.48 -21.53 22.10
N LEU A 25 -6.15 -21.29 22.05
CA LEU A 25 -5.22 -21.95 21.13
C LEU A 25 -5.23 -23.49 21.29
N ALA A 26 -5.37 -23.97 22.53
CA ALA A 26 -5.46 -25.40 22.83
C ALA A 26 -6.75 -26.04 22.26
N GLU A 27 -7.86 -25.29 22.30
CA GLU A 27 -9.14 -25.72 21.75
C GLU A 27 -9.12 -25.70 20.22
N ALA A 28 -8.52 -24.68 19.60
CA ALA A 28 -8.30 -24.62 18.16
C ALA A 28 -7.48 -25.83 17.65
N LYS A 29 -6.40 -26.19 18.35
CA LYS A 29 -5.56 -27.37 18.02
C LYS A 29 -6.34 -28.68 18.17
N LYS A 30 -7.18 -28.81 19.20
CA LYS A 30 -8.04 -29.99 19.42
C LYS A 30 -9.10 -30.14 18.32
N LEU A 31 -9.71 -29.04 17.88
CA LEU A 31 -10.70 -29.03 16.80
C LEU A 31 -10.09 -29.37 15.44
N LEU A 32 -8.90 -28.85 15.13
CA LEU A 32 -8.17 -29.17 13.89
C LEU A 32 -7.75 -30.64 13.86
N ARG A 33 -7.25 -31.18 14.98
CA ARG A 33 -6.89 -32.59 15.10
C ARG A 33 -8.10 -33.53 14.96
N ARG A 34 -9.26 -33.17 15.52
CA ARG A 34 -10.52 -33.93 15.38
C ARG A 34 -11.03 -33.96 13.94
N ARG A 35 -10.72 -32.93 13.14
CA ARG A 35 -11.04 -32.85 11.71
C ARG A 35 -10.00 -33.53 10.81
N GLY A 36 -9.03 -34.26 11.38
CA GLY A 36 -7.99 -34.97 10.62
C GLY A 36 -6.91 -34.06 10.03
N ILE A 37 -6.86 -32.78 10.44
CA ILE A 37 -5.95 -31.78 9.90
C ILE A 37 -4.75 -31.60 10.86
N ARG A 38 -3.55 -31.96 10.40
CA ARG A 38 -2.29 -31.58 11.06
C ARG A 38 -1.92 -30.16 10.62
N ALA A 39 -2.10 -29.19 11.50
CA ALA A 39 -1.71 -27.80 11.25
C ALA A 39 -0.22 -27.60 11.63
N GLU A 40 0.60 -27.17 10.67
CA GLU A 40 2.03 -26.91 10.89
C GLU A 40 2.29 -25.53 11.50
N GLN A 41 1.38 -24.57 11.32
CA GLN A 41 1.46 -23.24 11.91
C GLN A 41 0.06 -22.77 12.32
N LEU A 42 -0.16 -22.58 13.63
CA LEU A 42 -1.36 -21.89 14.15
C LEU A 42 -0.97 -20.44 14.42
N ARG A 43 -1.60 -19.50 13.71
CA ARG A 43 -1.57 -18.08 14.07
C ARG A 43 -2.92 -17.71 14.69
N PRO A 44 -2.95 -17.12 15.89
CA PRO A 44 -4.17 -16.52 16.42
C PRO A 44 -4.57 -15.35 15.51
N VAL A 45 -5.76 -15.40 14.91
CA VAL A 45 -6.39 -14.19 14.38
C VAL A 45 -7.10 -13.55 15.57
N SER A 46 -6.32 -12.82 16.38
CA SER A 46 -6.88 -11.93 17.38
C SER A 46 -7.84 -10.97 16.67
N PRO A 47 -9.05 -10.72 17.22
CA PRO A 47 -10.00 -9.74 16.69
C PRO A 47 -9.53 -8.29 16.95
N GLY A 48 -8.30 -7.98 16.51
CA GLY A 48 -7.64 -6.69 16.75
C GLY A 48 -6.24 -6.55 16.18
N ASN A 49 -5.74 -7.44 15.31
CA ASN A 49 -4.51 -7.15 14.55
C ASN A 49 -4.35 -7.98 13.27
N SER A 50 -5.38 -7.95 12.43
CA SER A 50 -5.30 -8.40 11.05
C SER A 50 -5.34 -7.18 10.14
N GLN A 51 -4.17 -6.65 9.79
CA GLN A 51 -4.02 -5.77 8.63
C GLN A 51 -2.56 -5.81 8.10
N ASP A 52 -2.08 -7.02 7.79
CA ASP A 52 -1.11 -7.21 6.71
C ASP A 52 -1.89 -7.42 5.41
N THR A 53 -2.59 -6.37 4.98
CA THR A 53 -3.11 -6.27 3.61
C THR A 53 -3.10 -4.80 3.19
N LYS A 54 -2.39 -4.53 2.10
CA LYS A 54 -2.50 -3.33 1.25
C LYS A 54 -3.88 -2.65 1.28
N VAL A 55 -3.89 -1.35 1.58
CA VAL A 55 -4.80 -0.30 1.08
C VAL A 55 -4.22 1.03 1.60
N ASP A 56 -3.67 1.95 0.79
CA ASP A 56 -4.39 2.88 -0.08
C ASP A 56 -5.69 3.39 0.54
N GLY A 57 -5.68 4.62 1.07
CA GLY A 57 -6.88 5.35 1.47
C GLY A 57 -6.88 5.79 2.94
N ALA A 58 -6.70 7.10 3.13
CA ALA A 58 -7.26 7.97 4.16
C ALA A 58 -8.01 7.33 5.35
N ASP A 59 -7.57 7.57 6.59
CA ASP A 59 -8.09 8.65 7.45
C ASP A 59 -7.62 8.56 8.91
N ALA A 60 -7.62 9.73 9.56
CA ALA A 60 -7.82 9.96 11.00
C ALA A 60 -6.91 9.29 12.06
N GLY A 61 -6.05 10.12 12.67
CA GLY A 61 -5.85 10.14 14.13
C GLY A 61 -4.76 9.26 14.72
N GLY A 62 -3.51 9.75 14.77
CA GLY A 62 -2.47 9.11 15.58
C GLY A 62 -1.08 9.72 15.43
N LEU A 63 -0.74 10.69 16.29
CA LEU A 63 0.50 11.47 16.34
C LEU A 63 1.82 10.68 16.63
N LYS A 64 1.89 9.35 16.49
CA LYS A 64 3.05 8.56 16.96
C LYS A 64 3.51 7.40 16.06
N SER A 65 3.27 7.47 14.76
CA SER A 65 3.95 6.61 13.77
C SER A 65 4.23 7.37 12.48
N ILE A 66 4.93 8.50 12.61
CA ILE A 66 5.67 9.04 11.46
C ILE A 66 6.76 8.00 11.20
N ASP A 67 6.54 7.11 10.23
CA ASP A 67 7.54 6.16 9.76
C ASP A 67 8.88 6.89 9.54
N LEU A 68 9.85 6.71 10.46
CA LEU A 68 11.17 7.36 10.35
C LEU A 68 11.84 7.03 9.00
N ASN A 69 11.54 5.84 8.47
CA ASN A 69 11.99 5.41 7.15
C ASN A 69 11.43 6.26 6.00
N ARG A 70 10.22 6.82 6.13
CA ARG A 70 9.63 7.74 5.13
C ARG A 70 10.31 9.10 5.14
N LEU A 71 10.88 9.51 6.27
CA LEU A 71 11.61 10.77 6.39
C LEU A 71 12.97 10.74 5.67
N PHE A 72 13.57 9.55 5.53
CA PHE A 72 14.83 9.30 4.83
C PHE A 72 14.66 8.78 3.39
N GLU A 73 13.45 8.86 2.82
CA GLU A 73 13.24 8.46 1.43
C GLU A 73 14.07 9.31 0.46
N LYS A 74 14.68 8.64 -0.53
CA LYS A 74 15.55 9.27 -1.52
C LYS A 74 14.75 10.24 -2.40
N ALA A 75 15.16 11.51 -2.40
CA ALA A 75 14.65 12.51 -3.31
C ALA A 75 14.99 12.18 -4.78
N PRO A 76 14.12 12.51 -5.74
CA PRO A 76 14.42 12.33 -7.16
C PRO A 76 15.58 13.21 -7.59
N GLY A 77 16.50 12.62 -8.35
CA GLY A 77 17.63 13.34 -8.93
C GLY A 77 17.20 14.21 -10.11
N VAL A 78 18.12 15.05 -10.58
CA VAL A 78 17.91 15.97 -11.70
C VAL A 78 17.47 15.22 -12.97
N LYS A 79 18.04 14.05 -13.23
CA LYS A 79 17.70 13.22 -14.40
C LYS A 79 16.25 12.73 -14.35
N GLU A 80 15.80 12.27 -13.20
CA GLU A 80 14.43 11.78 -13.01
C GLU A 80 13.41 12.92 -13.16
N LYS A 81 13.71 14.10 -12.62
CA LYS A 81 12.88 15.31 -12.79
C LYS A 81 12.83 15.75 -14.25
N ALA A 82 13.95 15.76 -14.96
CA ALA A 82 14.01 16.13 -16.37
C ALA A 82 13.20 15.17 -17.25
N VAL A 83 13.37 13.86 -17.05
CA VAL A 83 12.59 12.83 -17.77
C VAL A 83 11.10 12.96 -17.45
N PHE A 84 10.74 13.29 -16.21
CA PHE A 84 9.37 13.59 -15.85
C PHE A 84 8.85 14.81 -16.63
N ALA A 85 9.54 15.94 -16.59
CA ALA A 85 9.10 17.15 -17.27
C ALA A 85 8.91 16.96 -18.78
N SER A 86 9.84 16.28 -19.46
CA SER A 86 9.71 15.98 -20.90
C SER A 86 8.51 15.09 -21.21
N LYS A 87 8.25 14.06 -20.38
CA LYS A 87 7.11 13.16 -20.57
C LYS A 87 5.78 13.88 -20.30
N LEU A 88 5.73 14.74 -19.29
CA LEU A 88 4.56 15.54 -18.99
C LEU A 88 4.28 16.53 -20.14
N ALA A 89 5.30 17.22 -20.63
CA ALA A 89 5.18 18.12 -21.79
C ALA A 89 4.63 17.38 -23.02
N ALA A 90 5.20 16.22 -23.37
CA ALA A 90 4.71 15.44 -24.51
C ALA A 90 3.24 15.01 -24.38
N LEU A 91 2.78 14.68 -23.17
CA LEU A 91 1.37 14.35 -22.93
C LEU A 91 0.47 15.57 -23.03
N VAL A 92 0.91 16.72 -22.53
CA VAL A 92 0.20 17.99 -22.64
C VAL A 92 0.09 18.43 -24.11
N ASP A 93 1.18 18.32 -24.87
CA ASP A 93 1.22 18.63 -26.31
C ASP A 93 0.30 17.69 -27.11
N ALA A 94 0.17 16.44 -26.68
CA ALA A 94 -0.77 15.47 -27.25
C ALA A 94 -2.24 15.71 -26.83
N GLY A 95 -2.52 16.73 -26.02
CA GLY A 95 -3.87 17.06 -25.55
C GLY A 95 -4.40 16.12 -24.47
N VAL A 96 -3.54 15.34 -23.81
CA VAL A 96 -3.94 14.48 -22.70
C VAL A 96 -4.22 15.34 -21.47
N PRO A 97 -5.36 15.16 -20.77
CA PRO A 97 -5.66 15.91 -19.56
C PRO A 97 -4.52 15.84 -18.53
N ILE A 98 -4.17 16.97 -17.91
CA ILE A 98 -3.04 17.09 -16.98
C ILE A 98 -3.17 16.12 -15.81
N VAL A 99 -4.37 16.01 -15.21
CA VAL A 99 -4.64 15.08 -14.09
C VAL A 99 -4.32 13.63 -14.50
N ARG A 100 -4.82 13.20 -15.66
CA ARG A 100 -4.56 11.86 -16.19
C ARG A 100 -3.08 11.62 -16.47
N SER A 101 -2.39 12.64 -16.97
CA SER A 101 -0.96 12.59 -17.24
C SER A 101 -0.16 12.41 -15.95
N LEU A 102 -0.50 13.15 -14.88
CA LEU A 102 0.11 13.01 -13.56
C LEU A 102 -0.11 11.62 -12.96
N ASP A 103 -1.32 11.07 -13.05
CA ASP A 103 -1.63 9.71 -12.57
C ASP A 103 -0.81 8.64 -13.32
N LEU A 104 -0.78 8.73 -14.65
CA LEU A 104 0.00 7.80 -15.48
C LEU A 104 1.48 7.84 -15.09
N MET A 105 2.02 9.02 -14.81
CA MET A 105 3.41 9.18 -14.41
C MET A 105 3.67 8.70 -12.98
N ALA A 106 2.73 8.90 -12.06
CA ALA A 106 2.80 8.40 -10.69
C ALA A 106 2.85 6.86 -10.67
N THR A 107 2.04 6.19 -11.50
CA THR A 107 2.02 4.71 -11.56
C THR A 107 3.33 4.12 -12.09
N GLN A 108 3.98 4.79 -13.03
CA GLN A 108 5.27 4.36 -13.61
C GLN A 108 6.49 4.72 -12.77
N GLN A 109 6.31 5.50 -11.69
CA GLN A 109 7.42 6.02 -10.91
C GLN A 109 8.00 4.95 -9.98
N LYS A 110 9.33 4.81 -10.02
CA LYS A 110 10.08 3.84 -9.19
C LYS A 110 10.43 4.40 -7.82
N LEU A 111 10.63 5.71 -7.72
CA LEU A 111 10.98 6.38 -6.46
C LEU A 111 9.72 6.58 -5.60
N PRO A 112 9.66 6.03 -4.38
CA PRO A 112 8.45 6.08 -3.55
C PRO A 112 8.05 7.51 -3.18
N MET A 113 9.02 8.35 -2.84
CA MET A 113 8.80 9.76 -2.53
C MET A 113 8.23 10.53 -3.73
N PHE A 114 8.80 10.32 -4.91
CA PHE A 114 8.34 11.01 -6.12
C PHE A 114 6.95 10.51 -6.54
N LYS A 115 6.68 9.21 -6.41
CA LYS A 115 5.35 8.64 -6.64
C LYS A 115 4.29 9.30 -5.75
N ARG A 116 4.54 9.38 -4.43
CA ARG A 116 3.62 10.02 -3.49
C ARG A 116 3.36 11.49 -3.82
N ALA A 117 4.43 12.23 -4.14
CA ALA A 117 4.30 13.62 -4.54
C ALA A 117 3.41 13.77 -5.77
N LEU A 118 3.61 12.96 -6.81
CA LEU A 118 2.79 12.99 -8.01
C LEU A 118 1.34 12.59 -7.76
N THR A 119 1.09 11.56 -6.96
CA THR A 119 -0.27 11.16 -6.59
C THR A 119 -0.99 12.27 -5.84
N LYS A 120 -0.31 12.95 -4.89
CA LYS A 120 -0.92 14.06 -4.15
C LYS A 120 -1.15 15.27 -5.04
N VAL A 121 -0.18 15.62 -5.89
CA VAL A 121 -0.33 16.72 -6.86
C VAL A 121 -1.49 16.46 -7.82
N SER A 122 -1.65 15.22 -8.30
CA SER A 122 -2.79 14.84 -9.16
C SER A 122 -4.13 15.05 -8.44
N LEU A 123 -4.23 14.60 -7.18
CA LEU A 123 -5.42 14.80 -6.36
C LEU A 123 -5.73 16.29 -6.16
N ASP A 124 -4.74 17.09 -5.78
CA ASP A 124 -4.89 18.53 -5.53
C ASP A 124 -5.37 19.27 -6.79
N VAL A 125 -4.80 18.92 -7.95
CA VAL A 125 -5.22 19.51 -9.23
C VAL A 125 -6.63 19.06 -9.62
N ASN A 126 -7.00 17.81 -9.32
CA ASN A 126 -8.36 17.32 -9.52
C ASN A 126 -9.38 18.02 -8.61
N GLU A 127 -8.96 18.44 -7.42
CA GLU A 127 -9.74 19.28 -6.49
C GLU A 127 -9.79 20.76 -6.91
N GLY A 128 -9.09 21.14 -7.99
CA GLY A 128 -9.10 22.50 -8.55
C GLY A 128 -7.97 23.41 -8.06
N ILE A 129 -7.00 22.88 -7.31
CA ILE A 129 -5.81 23.63 -6.92
C ILE A 129 -4.91 23.85 -8.14
N ALA A 130 -4.38 25.07 -8.28
CA ALA A 130 -3.45 25.38 -9.36
C ALA A 130 -2.20 24.46 -9.29
N LEU A 131 -1.80 23.91 -10.44
CA LEU A 131 -0.66 22.98 -10.55
C LEU A 131 0.62 23.54 -9.90
N ALA A 132 0.92 24.81 -10.13
CA ALA A 132 2.09 25.48 -9.54
C ALA A 132 2.05 25.46 -8.00
N THR A 133 0.87 25.66 -7.41
CA THR A 133 0.68 25.63 -5.96
C THR A 133 0.84 24.20 -5.42
N ALA A 134 0.25 23.20 -6.09
CA ALA A 134 0.37 21.80 -5.70
C ALA A 134 1.84 21.32 -5.75
N LEU A 135 2.60 21.68 -6.79
CA LEU A 135 4.02 21.34 -6.90
C LEU A 135 4.87 21.99 -5.79
N ARG A 136 4.59 23.24 -5.43
CA ARG A 136 5.29 23.96 -4.35
C ARG A 136 5.11 23.34 -2.97
N GLN A 137 4.03 22.58 -2.73
CA GLN A 137 3.84 21.85 -1.48
C GLN A 137 4.88 20.73 -1.28
N TRP A 138 5.61 20.36 -2.34
CA TRP A 138 6.61 19.29 -2.34
C TRP A 138 8.02 19.80 -2.68
N PRO A 139 8.63 20.66 -1.84
CA PRO A 139 9.91 21.31 -2.14
C PRO A 139 11.05 20.29 -2.29
N LYS A 140 11.06 19.23 -1.47
CA LYS A 140 12.08 18.17 -1.57
C LYS A 140 12.07 17.41 -2.91
N VAL A 141 11.02 17.55 -3.73
CA VAL A 141 10.86 16.88 -5.03
C VAL A 141 11.03 17.87 -6.18
N PHE A 142 10.39 19.04 -6.12
CA PHE A 142 10.28 19.97 -7.24
C PHE A 142 11.12 21.25 -7.12
N ASP A 143 11.84 21.45 -6.02
CA ASP A 143 12.87 22.49 -5.90
C ASP A 143 14.18 22.09 -6.60
#